data_AF-A0A2G0QG84-F1
#
_entry.id   AF-A0A2G0QG84-F1
#
_cell.length_a   1.000
_cell.length_b   1.000
_cell.length_c   1.000
_cell.angle_alpha   90.00
_cell.angle_beta   90.00
_cell.angle_gamma   90.00
#
_symmetry.space_group_name_H-M   'P 1'
#
loop_
_entity.id
_entity.type
_entity.pdbx_description
1 polymer ?
#
loop_
_entity_poly.entity_id
_entity_poly.type
_entity_poly.pdbx_seq_one_letter_code
_entity_poly.pdbx_strand_id
1 'polypeptide(L)'
;MNTEYQFESTEQRAVKLAFDVRVNGLNQLAKIRQQHLKAGNEQLAGFIDEMRNKRSSNYVDNIRVLAAIFFIANIKKERHGLELDQFNIEERNELIKAINKIKAAVPLLPKDLLLPN
;
A
#
# COMPACT_ATOMS: atom_id res chain seq x y z
N MET A 1 -9.66 -38.80 -42.59
CA MET A 1 -9.39 -37.36 -42.51
C MET A 1 -9.28 -37.01 -41.03
N ASN A 2 -8.07 -36.81 -40.52
CA ASN A 2 -7.87 -36.34 -39.15
C ASN A 2 -7.95 -34.83 -39.17
N THR A 3 -9.01 -34.27 -38.60
CA THR A 3 -9.06 -32.84 -38.25
C THR A 3 -8.25 -32.65 -36.98
N GLU A 4 -6.99 -32.24 -37.12
CA GLU A 4 -6.22 -31.72 -35.99
C GLU A 4 -6.93 -30.48 -35.45
N TYR A 5 -7.46 -30.60 -34.23
CA TYR A 5 -7.92 -29.45 -33.46
C TYR A 5 -6.70 -28.60 -33.10
N GLN A 6 -6.55 -27.47 -33.79
CA GLN A 6 -5.58 -26.44 -33.44
C GLN A 6 -6.01 -25.85 -32.09
N PHE A 7 -5.35 -26.25 -31.01
CA PHE A 7 -5.45 -25.52 -29.75
C PHE A 7 -4.72 -24.19 -29.93
N GLU A 8 -5.45 -23.10 -30.13
CA GLU A 8 -4.89 -21.77 -29.87
C GLU A 8 -4.41 -21.77 -28.41
N SER A 9 -3.14 -21.45 -28.17
CA SER A 9 -2.57 -21.44 -26.83
C SER A 9 -3.43 -20.56 -25.93
N THR A 10 -4.07 -21.15 -24.92
CA THR A 10 -4.74 -20.44 -23.83
C THR A 10 -3.75 -19.89 -22.81
N GLU A 11 -2.48 -19.71 -23.20
CA GLU A 11 -1.53 -18.97 -22.40
C GLU A 11 -2.17 -17.63 -22.07
N GLN A 12 -2.50 -17.47 -20.78
CA GLN A 12 -2.87 -16.18 -20.23
C GLN A 12 -1.76 -15.22 -20.64
N ARG A 13 -2.04 -14.38 -21.63
CA ARG A 13 -1.27 -13.17 -21.86
C ARG A 13 -1.49 -12.34 -20.61
N ALA A 14 -0.65 -12.53 -19.60
CA ALA A 14 -0.71 -11.79 -18.36
C ALA A 14 -0.37 -10.33 -18.70
N VAL A 15 -1.40 -9.55 -19.04
CA VAL A 15 -1.25 -8.12 -19.30
C VAL A 15 -0.87 -7.47 -17.98
N LYS A 16 0.23 -6.72 -17.97
CA LYS A 16 0.61 -5.95 -16.79
C LYS A 16 -0.50 -4.95 -16.49
N LEU A 17 -1.16 -5.13 -15.34
CA LEU A 17 -2.13 -4.15 -14.85
C LEU A 17 -1.45 -2.79 -14.70
N ALA A 18 -2.08 -1.76 -15.28
CA ALA A 18 -1.67 -0.38 -15.11
C ALA A 18 -1.68 0.01 -13.62
N PHE A 19 -0.84 0.97 -13.25
CA PHE A 19 -0.68 1.41 -11.87
C PHE A 19 -2.00 1.81 -11.21
N ASP A 20 -2.78 2.67 -11.86
CA ASP A 20 -4.06 3.15 -11.32
C ASP A 20 -5.09 2.04 -11.15
N VAL A 21 -5.09 1.04 -12.04
CA VAL A 21 -5.96 -0.14 -11.92
C VAL A 21 -5.61 -0.94 -10.66
N ARG A 22 -4.32 -1.10 -10.35
CA ARG A 22 -3.87 -1.76 -9.11
C ARG A 22 -4.28 -0.97 -7.87
N VAL A 23 -4.08 0.35 -7.88
CA VAL A 23 -4.48 1.23 -6.77
C VAL A 23 -5.98 1.13 -6.52
N ASN A 24 -6.80 1.24 -7.58
CA ASN A 24 -8.25 1.15 -7.48
C ASN A 24 -8.71 -0.22 -6.98
N GLY A 25 -8.11 -1.30 -7.47
CA GLY A 25 -8.41 -2.66 -7.01
C GLY A 25 -8.11 -2.85 -5.52
N LEU A 26 -6.95 -2.38 -5.03
CA LEU A 26 -6.59 -2.45 -3.61
C LEU A 26 -7.54 -1.62 -2.73
N ASN A 27 -7.93 -0.42 -3.19
CA ASN A 27 -8.88 0.42 -2.48
C ASN A 27 -10.28 -0.22 -2.42
N GLN A 28 -10.74 -0.83 -3.51
CA GLN A 28 -12.02 -1.54 -3.53
C GLN A 28 -11.98 -2.78 -2.60
N LEU A 29 -10.86 -3.51 -2.57
CA LEU A 29 -10.67 -4.62 -1.65
C LEU A 29 -10.71 -4.18 -0.19
N ALA A 30 -10.12 -3.02 0.15
CA ALA A 30 -10.20 -2.46 1.49
C ALA A 30 -11.65 -2.15 1.91
N LYS A 31 -12.48 -1.63 0.99
CA LYS A 31 -13.93 -1.42 1.24
C LYS A 31 -14.67 -2.73 1.47
N ILE A 32 -14.44 -3.74 0.63
CA ILE A 32 -15.06 -5.07 0.78
C ILE A 32 -14.69 -5.68 2.15
N ARG A 33 -13.43 -5.54 2.56
CA ARG A 33 -12.97 -5.99 3.89
C ARG A 33 -13.73 -5.30 5.01
N GLN A 34 -13.88 -3.98 4.94
CA GLN A 34 -14.64 -3.23 5.94
C GLN A 34 -16.11 -3.66 6.01
N GLN A 35 -16.72 -3.99 4.87
CA GLN A 35 -18.15 -4.36 4.79
C GLN A 35 -18.43 -5.79 5.26
N HIS A 36 -17.54 -6.73 4.95
CA HIS A 36 -17.83 -8.17 5.08
C HIS A 36 -16.88 -8.93 6.00
N LEU A 37 -15.71 -8.40 6.32
CA LEU A 37 -14.77 -9.02 7.23
C LEU A 37 -14.77 -8.29 8.57
N LYS A 38 -14.75 -9.05 9.67
CA LYS A 38 -14.50 -8.51 11.03
C LYS A 38 -13.01 -8.16 11.25
N ALA A 39 -12.30 -7.81 10.19
CA ALA A 39 -10.90 -7.45 10.23
C ALA A 39 -10.78 -5.93 10.38
N GLY A 40 -10.17 -5.48 11.46
CA GLY A 40 -9.91 -4.07 11.69
C GLY A 40 -8.60 -3.61 11.04
N ASN A 41 -8.15 -2.44 11.47
CA ASN A 41 -6.90 -1.82 11.04
C ASN A 41 -5.77 -2.10 12.05
N GLU A 42 -5.80 -3.22 12.77
CA GLU A 42 -4.80 -3.53 13.81
C GLU A 42 -3.39 -3.63 13.22
N GLN A 43 -3.26 -4.19 12.01
CA GLN A 43 -1.97 -4.22 11.30
C GLN A 43 -1.47 -2.83 10.92
N LEU A 44 -2.38 -1.89 10.62
CA LEU A 44 -2.02 -0.51 10.33
C LEU A 44 -1.53 0.20 11.60
N ALA A 45 -2.21 -0.01 12.73
CA ALA A 45 -1.78 0.52 14.02
C ALA A 45 -0.38 -0.01 14.39
N GLY A 46 -0.18 -1.34 14.33
CA GLY A 46 1.11 -1.95 14.61
C GLY A 46 2.23 -1.48 13.68
N PHE A 47 1.93 -1.21 12.41
CA PHE A 47 2.89 -0.58 11.50
C PHE A 47 3.28 0.84 11.96
N ILE A 48 2.30 1.68 12.33
CA ILE A 48 2.58 3.04 12.82
C ILE A 48 3.44 2.98 14.09
N ASP A 49 3.12 2.08 15.01
CA ASP A 49 3.86 1.89 16.26
C ASP A 49 5.31 1.47 16.01
N GLU A 50 5.53 0.52 15.10
CA GLU A 50 6.88 0.09 14.69
C GLU A 50 7.69 1.25 14.12
N MET A 51 7.06 2.07 13.26
CA MET A 51 7.72 3.25 12.67
C MET A 51 8.01 4.34 13.72
N ARG A 52 7.24 4.41 14.80
CA ARG A 52 7.42 5.34 15.92
C ARG A 52 8.30 4.81 17.04
N ASN A 53 8.81 3.59 16.93
CA ASN A 53 9.59 2.95 17.97
C ASN A 53 10.93 3.68 18.20
N LYS A 54 10.99 4.48 19.28
CA LYS A 54 12.18 5.25 19.70
C LYS A 54 13.39 4.39 20.08
N ARG A 55 13.19 3.09 20.33
CA ARG A 55 14.28 2.15 20.64
C ARG A 55 14.94 1.58 19.38
N SER A 56 14.36 1.81 18.21
CA SER A 56 14.94 1.41 16.93
C SER A 56 16.20 2.22 16.64
N SER A 57 17.27 1.55 16.19
CA SER A 57 18.49 2.21 15.71
C SER A 57 18.23 3.13 14.51
N ASN A 58 17.15 2.87 13.75
CA ASN A 58 16.76 3.61 12.56
C ASN A 58 15.58 4.56 12.81
N TYR A 59 15.30 4.92 14.07
CA TYR A 59 14.13 5.73 14.45
C TYR A 59 13.93 6.99 13.61
N VAL A 60 15.01 7.74 13.33
CA VAL A 60 14.95 8.99 12.57
C VAL A 60 14.43 8.74 11.15
N ASP A 61 14.94 7.71 10.48
CA ASP A 61 14.55 7.39 9.11
C ASP A 61 13.16 6.74 9.06
N ASN A 62 12.82 5.92 10.05
CA ASN A 62 11.46 5.38 10.19
C ASN A 62 10.42 6.50 10.32
N ILE A 63 10.67 7.50 11.18
CA ILE A 63 9.78 8.66 11.32
C ILE A 63 9.69 9.46 10.01
N ARG A 64 10.80 9.61 9.26
CA ARG A 64 10.77 10.30 7.96
C ARG A 64 9.92 9.55 6.94
N VAL A 65 10.04 8.23 6.86
CA VAL A 65 9.21 7.40 5.98
C VAL A 65 7.74 7.51 6.38
N LEU A 66 7.42 7.44 7.67
CA LEU A 66 6.04 7.60 8.14
C LEU A 66 5.48 9.00 7.80
N ALA A 67 6.28 10.05 8.00
CA ALA A 67 5.89 11.41 7.64
C ALA A 67 5.65 11.56 6.12
N ALA A 68 6.44 10.88 5.28
CA ALA A 68 6.21 10.85 3.84
C ALA A 68 4.89 10.15 3.48
N ILE A 69 4.54 9.05 4.17
CA ILE A 69 3.24 8.37 3.98
C ILE A 69 2.09 9.31 4.36
N PHE A 70 2.18 10.00 5.50
CA PHE A 70 1.17 10.97 5.92
C PHE A 70 1.05 12.15 4.95
N PHE A 71 2.17 12.60 4.38
CA PHE A 71 2.18 13.62 3.35
C PHE A 71 1.44 13.16 2.07
N ILE A 72 1.69 11.92 1.61
CA ILE A 72 0.97 11.34 0.47
C ILE A 72 -0.54 11.23 0.75
N ALA A 73 -0.91 10.98 2.02
CA ALA A 73 -2.30 10.95 2.49
C ALA A 73 -2.91 12.35 2.70
N ASN A 74 -2.18 13.43 2.39
CA ASN A 74 -2.62 14.81 2.62
C ASN A 74 -3.02 15.10 4.08
N ILE A 75 -2.40 14.41 5.04
CA ILE A 75 -2.60 14.64 6.48
C ILE A 75 -1.68 15.78 6.90
N LYS A 76 -2.25 16.79 7.56
CA LYS A 76 -1.50 17.95 8.03
C LYS A 76 -0.41 17.56 9.04
N LYS A 77 0.74 18.24 8.97
CA LYS A 77 1.93 17.91 9.77
C LYS A 77 1.66 17.91 11.27
N GLU A 78 0.82 18.81 11.76
CA GLU A 78 0.47 18.94 13.18
C GLU A 78 -0.26 17.70 13.71
N ARG A 79 -0.81 16.89 12.81
CA ARG A 79 -1.56 15.66 13.13
C ARG A 79 -0.72 14.38 12.97
N HIS A 80 0.53 14.48 12.50
CA HIS A 80 1.40 13.31 12.30
C HIS A 80 1.79 12.60 13.60
N GLY A 81 1.64 13.27 14.75
CA GLY A 81 1.90 12.70 16.08
C GLY A 81 0.71 11.98 16.71
N LEU A 82 -0.47 12.00 16.08
CA LEU A 82 -1.69 11.41 16.64
C LEU A 82 -1.72 9.89 16.52
N GLU A 83 -2.38 9.24 17.46
CA GLU A 83 -2.68 7.80 17.37
C GLU A 83 -3.73 7.50 16.31
N LEU A 84 -3.77 6.25 15.82
CA LEU A 84 -4.63 5.89 14.69
C LEU A 84 -6.13 6.17 14.96
N ASP A 85 -6.55 5.98 16.21
CA ASP A 85 -7.91 6.21 16.69
C ASP A 85 -8.27 7.70 16.89
N GLN A 86 -7.27 8.59 16.85
CA GLN A 86 -7.44 10.05 16.95
C GLN A 86 -7.58 10.74 15.57
N PHE A 87 -7.29 10.02 14.47
CA PHE A 87 -7.61 10.51 13.13
C PHE A 87 -9.12 10.49 12.88
N ASN A 88 -9.61 11.47 12.13
CA ASN A 88 -11.00 11.42 11.65
C ASN A 88 -11.17 10.36 10.55
N ILE A 89 -12.41 10.14 10.11
CA ILE A 89 -12.75 9.09 9.13
C ILE A 89 -12.04 9.35 7.79
N GLU A 90 -12.01 10.61 7.35
CA GLU A 90 -11.39 11.05 6.11
C GLU A 90 -9.88 10.79 6.12
N GLU A 91 -9.20 11.14 7.20
CA GLU A 91 -7.76 10.94 7.39
C GLU A 91 -7.39 9.46 7.40
N ARG A 92 -8.16 8.61 8.09
CA ARG A 92 -7.95 7.15 8.06
C ARG A 92 -8.13 6.60 6.65
N ASN A 93 -9.15 7.08 5.93
CA ASN A 93 -9.42 6.67 4.56
C ASN A 93 -8.27 7.08 3.62
N GLU A 94 -7.79 8.31 3.70
CA GLU A 94 -6.67 8.78 2.88
C GLU A 94 -5.35 8.10 3.25
N LEU A 95 -5.13 7.77 4.53
CA LEU A 95 -3.97 6.98 4.95
C LEU A 95 -3.97 5.59 4.34
N ILE A 96 -5.12 4.89 4.37
CA ILE A 96 -5.27 3.57 3.74
C ILE A 96 -5.02 3.66 2.22
N LYS A 97 -5.58 4.68 1.55
CA LYS A 97 -5.36 4.90 0.11
C LYS A 97 -3.88 5.19 -0.21
N ALA A 98 -3.19 5.98 0.61
CA ALA A 98 -1.78 6.27 0.46
C ALA A 98 -0.92 5.00 0.57
N ILE A 99 -1.18 4.16 1.56
CA ILE A 99 -0.49 2.87 1.71
C ILE A 99 -0.78 1.95 0.53
N ASN A 100 -2.03 1.87 0.07
CA ASN A 100 -2.37 1.10 -1.12
C ASN A 100 -1.68 1.61 -2.38
N LYS A 101 -1.49 2.93 -2.51
CA LYS A 101 -0.71 3.55 -3.59
C LYS A 101 0.75 3.09 -3.56
N ILE A 102 1.36 3.07 -2.38
CA ILE A 102 2.73 2.56 -2.19
C ILE A 102 2.79 1.07 -2.53
N LYS A 103 1.86 0.25 -2.03
CA LYS A 103 1.79 -1.19 -2.33
C LYS A 103 1.62 -1.47 -3.83
N ALA A 104 0.88 -0.64 -4.54
CA ALA A 104 0.75 -0.74 -5.99
C ALA A 104 2.05 -0.38 -6.73
N ALA A 105 2.90 0.46 -6.13
CA ALA A 105 4.17 0.89 -6.69
C ALA A 105 5.31 -0.11 -6.47
N VAL A 106 5.27 -0.87 -5.36
CA VAL A 106 6.33 -1.85 -5.01
C VAL A 106 6.71 -2.79 -6.17
N PRO A 107 5.76 -3.39 -6.92
CA PRO A 107 6.11 -4.27 -8.05
C PRO A 107 6.69 -3.53 -9.27
N LEU A 108 6.63 -2.20 -9.30
CA LEU A 108 7.14 -1.34 -10.38
C LEU A 108 8.53 -0.78 -10.07
N LEU A 109 9.00 -0.91 -8.84
CA LEU A 109 10.33 -0.42 -8.45
C LEU A 109 11.43 -1.14 -9.25
N PRO A 110 12.56 -0.46 -9.53
CA PRO A 110 13.72 -1.10 -10.15
C PRO A 110 14.15 -2.32 -9.35
N LYS A 111 14.49 -3.41 -10.05
CA LYS A 111 14.95 -4.65 -9.41
C LYS A 111 16.36 -4.51 -8.86
N ASP A 112 17.20 -3.80 -9.61
CA ASP A 112 18.61 -3.61 -9.31
C ASP A 112 18.85 -2.12 -9.07
N LEU A 113 19.40 -1.80 -7.90
CA LEU A 113 19.81 -0.46 -7.50
C LEU A 113 21.27 -0.52 -7.09
N LEU A 114 22.06 0.44 -7.55
CA LEU A 114 23.47 0.57 -7.21
C LEU A 114 23.64 1.80 -6.34
N LEU A 115 24.34 1.65 -5.22
CA LEU A 115 24.83 2.79 -4.47
C LEU A 115 26.04 3.38 -5.21
N PRO A 116 26.17 4.71 -5.30
CA PRO A 116 27.38 5.33 -5.81
C PRO A 116 28.56 5.06 -4.87
N ASN A 117 29.76 4.98 -5.45
CA ASN A 117 31.02 4.89 -4.70
C ASN A 117 31.35 6.20 -3.99
#